data_AF-A0A945BXJ2-F1
#
_entry.id   AF-A0A945BXJ2-F1
#
_cell.length_a   1.000
_cell.length_b   1.000
_cell.length_c   1.000
_cell.angle_alpha   90.00
_cell.angle_beta   90.00
_cell.angle_gamma   90.00
#
_symmetry.space_group_name_H-M   'P 1'
#
loop_
_entity.id
_entity.type
_entity.pdbx_description
1 polymer ?
#
loop_
_entity_poly.entity_id
_entity_poly.type
_entity_poly.pdbx_seq_one_letter_code
_entity_poly.pdbx_strand_id
1 'polypeptide(L)'
;MKKTSTNLFTISLLTILSILSFTTTTAQEAPAQHYQISLIKTQEQGLKVDNYNIVVSNGEITPNKDPQDFLAKLYSFQGEILTESYFSLEGSEKFDLKIPYYPSGKIIKVFSSNNNTEILEINIQVFAQVCGDSNCQGHESYENCEQDCPSGQKDNFCDKVTDNICDPDCQNIKDFDSDCTGENPATIQKELIKKIELEKKATNNNPIEKINKVIKQEDKQANILYIVVGLIVMISIFALVVALRLRRE
;
A
#
# COMPACT_ATOMS: atom_id res chain seq x y z
N MET A 1 53.57 46.79 20.72
CA MET A 1 53.40 46.92 19.26
C MET A 1 52.18 46.10 18.85
N LYS A 2 51.13 46.77 18.39
CA LYS A 2 49.86 46.19 17.93
C LYS A 2 50.03 45.64 16.51
N LYS A 3 49.52 44.44 16.23
CA LYS A 3 49.20 43.99 14.87
C LYS A 3 47.80 43.39 14.86
N THR A 4 46.86 44.22 14.45
CA THR A 4 45.48 43.90 14.11
C THR A 4 45.48 43.24 12.72
N SER A 5 44.91 42.05 12.60
CA SER A 5 44.68 41.38 11.31
C SER A 5 43.20 41.09 11.16
N THR A 6 42.50 42.07 10.59
CA THR A 6 41.16 41.92 10.00
C THR A 6 41.28 41.20 8.66
N ASN A 7 40.66 40.04 8.52
CA ASN A 7 40.33 39.48 7.22
C ASN A 7 38.81 39.36 7.11
N LEU A 8 38.30 40.24 6.26
CA LEU A 8 36.94 40.39 5.80
C LEU A 8 36.82 39.54 4.53
N PHE A 9 36.08 38.44 4.56
CA PHE A 9 35.66 37.72 3.34
C PHE A 9 34.19 37.34 3.49
N THR A 10 33.33 38.35 3.39
CA THR A 10 31.91 38.18 3.08
C THR A 10 31.80 37.91 1.58
N ILE A 11 31.85 36.63 1.20
CA ILE A 11 31.50 36.21 -0.16
C ILE A 11 29.98 36.28 -0.26
N SER A 12 29.53 37.22 -1.09
CA SER A 12 28.15 37.43 -1.49
C SER A 12 27.57 36.18 -2.16
N LEU A 13 26.79 35.40 -1.42
CA LEU A 13 26.02 34.26 -1.90
C LEU A 13 24.65 34.74 -2.41
N LEU A 14 24.66 35.61 -3.42
CA LEU A 14 23.46 36.02 -4.15
C LEU A 14 23.75 35.90 -5.65
N THR A 15 22.78 35.33 -6.37
CA THR A 15 22.79 35.00 -7.82
C THR A 15 23.63 33.74 -8.10
N ILE A 16 23.04 32.56 -8.30
CA ILE A 16 22.32 32.16 -9.52
C ILE A 16 21.21 31.17 -9.12
N LEU A 17 19.99 31.67 -8.96
CA LEU A 17 18.78 30.83 -8.99
C LEU A 17 18.26 30.93 -10.43
N SER A 18 18.95 30.26 -11.35
CA SER A 18 18.50 30.12 -12.74
C SER A 18 17.19 29.35 -12.75
N ILE A 19 16.17 30.06 -13.16
CA ILE A 19 14.78 29.65 -13.32
C ILE A 19 14.74 28.46 -14.29
N LEU A 20 14.68 27.24 -13.74
CA LEU A 20 14.18 26.08 -14.47
C LEU A 20 12.66 26.22 -14.52
N SER A 21 12.17 26.88 -15.57
CA SER A 21 10.77 26.78 -15.97
C SER A 21 10.54 25.35 -16.45
N PHE A 22 10.22 24.45 -15.52
CA PHE A 22 9.63 23.17 -15.88
C PHE A 22 8.31 23.48 -16.58
N THR A 23 8.29 23.38 -17.89
CA THR A 23 7.03 23.23 -18.63
C THR A 23 6.42 21.94 -18.12
N THR A 24 5.47 22.05 -17.20
CA THR A 24 4.58 20.94 -16.86
C THR A 24 3.83 20.63 -18.13
N THR A 25 4.33 19.66 -18.90
CA THR A 25 3.54 18.99 -19.92
C THR A 25 2.30 18.51 -19.19
N THR A 26 1.18 19.19 -19.40
CA THR A 26 -0.12 18.69 -18.97
C THR A 26 -0.29 17.40 -19.74
N ALA A 27 -0.05 16.28 -19.07
CA ALA A 27 -0.31 14.96 -19.62
C ALA A 27 -1.76 14.99 -20.09
N GLN A 28 -1.95 14.95 -21.41
CA GLN A 28 -3.27 14.82 -21.99
C GLN A 28 -3.82 13.49 -21.46
N GLU A 29 -4.78 13.57 -20.54
CA GLU A 29 -5.37 12.40 -19.91
C GLU A 29 -5.89 11.48 -21.01
N ALA A 30 -5.29 10.29 -21.10
CA ALA A 30 -5.83 9.25 -21.95
C ALA A 30 -7.28 8.97 -21.51
N PRO A 31 -8.21 8.68 -22.44
CA PRO A 31 -9.59 8.40 -22.09
C PRO A 31 -9.65 7.22 -21.11
N ALA A 32 -10.44 7.36 -20.05
CA ALA A 32 -10.56 6.34 -19.01
C ALA A 32 -11.28 5.11 -19.58
N GLN A 33 -10.65 3.94 -19.43
CA GLN A 33 -11.26 2.65 -19.75
C GLN A 33 -11.95 2.06 -18.52
N HIS A 34 -13.02 1.32 -18.71
CA HIS A 34 -13.72 0.63 -17.63
C HIS A 34 -14.36 -0.67 -18.05
N TYR A 35 -14.44 -1.60 -17.09
CA TYR A 35 -15.29 -2.76 -17.18
C TYR A 35 -16.73 -2.32 -16.99
N GLN A 36 -17.59 -2.61 -17.96
CA GLN A 36 -19.04 -2.49 -17.84
C GLN A 36 -19.64 -3.88 -17.72
N ILE A 37 -20.29 -4.16 -16.58
CA ILE A 37 -20.93 -5.44 -16.29
C ILE A 37 -22.41 -5.19 -16.09
N SER A 38 -23.23 -5.75 -16.96
CA SER A 38 -24.68 -5.79 -16.75
C SER A 38 -25.02 -6.91 -15.79
N LEU A 39 -25.61 -6.55 -14.66
CA LEU A 39 -26.06 -7.46 -13.61
C LEU A 39 -27.59 -7.55 -13.62
N ILE A 40 -28.13 -8.74 -13.43
CA ILE A 40 -29.57 -8.97 -13.24
C ILE A 40 -29.81 -9.54 -11.85
N LYS A 41 -30.80 -8.99 -11.15
CA LYS A 41 -31.28 -9.52 -9.87
C LYS A 41 -32.24 -10.67 -10.11
N THR A 42 -31.94 -11.84 -9.54
CA THR A 42 -32.82 -13.01 -9.61
C THR A 42 -33.60 -13.19 -8.30
N GLN A 43 -34.82 -13.73 -8.38
CA GLN A 43 -35.68 -13.94 -7.21
C GLN A 43 -35.16 -15.02 -6.25
N GLU A 44 -34.40 -16.01 -6.77
CA GLU A 44 -34.03 -17.22 -6.01
C GLU A 44 -32.53 -17.30 -5.65
N GLN A 45 -31.65 -16.57 -6.34
CA GLN A 45 -30.21 -16.89 -6.35
C GLN A 45 -29.26 -15.68 -6.22
N GLY A 46 -29.76 -14.47 -5.96
CA GLY A 46 -28.92 -13.27 -5.87
C GLY A 46 -28.65 -12.64 -7.25
N LEU A 47 -27.40 -12.24 -7.49
CA LEU A 47 -26.95 -11.52 -8.69
C LEU A 47 -26.43 -12.47 -9.78
N LYS A 48 -26.78 -12.22 -11.05
CA LYS A 48 -26.19 -12.89 -12.22
C LYS A 48 -25.61 -11.89 -13.20
N VAL A 49 -24.56 -12.27 -13.92
CA VAL A 49 -24.02 -11.50 -15.05
C VAL A 49 -24.90 -11.78 -16.28
N ASP A 50 -25.40 -10.71 -16.89
CA ASP A 50 -26.14 -10.75 -18.15
C ASP A 50 -25.22 -10.50 -19.35
N ASN A 51 -24.39 -9.47 -19.24
CA ASN A 51 -23.46 -9.07 -20.29
C ASN A 51 -22.23 -8.39 -19.67
N TYR A 52 -21.13 -8.36 -20.40
CA TYR A 52 -19.92 -7.66 -20.00
C TYR A 52 -19.21 -7.07 -21.23
N ASN A 53 -18.57 -5.92 -21.06
CA ASN A 53 -17.77 -5.28 -22.11
C ASN A 53 -16.72 -4.34 -21.50
N ILE A 54 -15.64 -4.03 -22.23
CA ILE A 54 -14.74 -2.93 -21.90
C ILE A 54 -15.19 -1.70 -22.70
N VAL A 55 -15.43 -0.59 -22.01
CA VAL A 55 -15.90 0.65 -22.62
C VAL A 55 -14.90 1.76 -22.39
N VAL A 56 -14.56 2.48 -23.46
CA VAL A 56 -13.77 3.71 -23.40
C VAL A 56 -14.74 4.86 -23.19
N SER A 57 -14.58 5.59 -22.08
CA SER A 57 -15.40 6.77 -21.78
C SER A 57 -14.54 8.03 -21.70
N ASN A 58 -15.10 9.14 -22.16
CA ASN A 58 -14.52 10.45 -21.96
C ASN A 58 -14.94 10.94 -20.56
N GLY A 59 -14.03 10.87 -19.60
CA GLY A 59 -14.23 11.37 -18.23
C GLY A 59 -13.75 10.42 -17.16
N GLU A 60 -13.53 10.95 -15.96
CA GLU A 60 -13.16 10.16 -14.77
C GLU A 60 -14.38 9.38 -14.26
N ILE A 61 -14.21 8.09 -14.03
CA ILE A 61 -15.23 7.27 -13.36
C ILE A 61 -14.90 7.27 -11.89
N THR A 62 -15.70 7.99 -11.11
CA THR A 62 -15.59 8.00 -9.66
C THR A 62 -16.46 6.88 -9.10
N PRO A 63 -15.89 5.88 -8.41
CA PRO A 63 -16.67 4.86 -7.73
C PRO A 63 -17.58 5.52 -6.70
N ASN A 64 -18.83 5.06 -6.61
CA ASN A 64 -19.71 5.49 -5.53
C ASN A 64 -19.15 4.95 -4.20
N LYS A 65 -18.99 5.82 -3.20
CA LYS A 65 -18.42 5.50 -1.89
C LYS A 65 -19.46 5.39 -0.77
N ASP A 66 -20.72 5.71 -1.07
CA ASP A 66 -21.78 5.62 -0.08
C ASP A 66 -22.16 4.14 0.12
N PRO A 67 -22.29 3.66 1.38
CA PRO A 67 -22.67 2.27 1.64
C PRO A 67 -24.05 1.98 1.03
N GLN A 68 -24.07 1.13 0.01
CA GLN A 68 -25.28 0.63 -0.64
C GLN A 68 -25.44 -0.88 -0.37
N ASP A 69 -26.45 -1.52 -0.94
CA ASP A 69 -26.72 -2.96 -0.76
C ASP A 69 -25.54 -3.88 -1.13
N PHE A 70 -24.72 -3.47 -2.10
CA PHE A 70 -23.62 -4.27 -2.64
C PHE A 70 -22.31 -3.50 -2.71
N LEU A 71 -21.21 -4.25 -2.64
CA LEU A 71 -19.83 -3.78 -2.75
C LEU A 71 -19.09 -4.63 -3.79
N ALA A 72 -18.72 -4.03 -4.90
CA ALA A 72 -17.82 -4.64 -5.88
C ALA A 72 -16.36 -4.31 -5.53
N LYS A 73 -15.50 -5.31 -5.54
CA LYS A 73 -14.05 -5.16 -5.37
C LYS A 73 -13.32 -5.79 -6.54
N LEU A 74 -12.36 -5.04 -7.09
CA LEU A 74 -11.44 -5.54 -8.09
C LEU A 74 -10.13 -5.94 -7.42
N TYR A 75 -9.68 -7.16 -7.66
CA TYR A 75 -8.43 -7.69 -7.14
C TYR A 75 -7.39 -7.85 -8.25
N SER A 76 -6.13 -7.63 -7.90
CA SER A 76 -4.98 -7.91 -8.77
C SER A 76 -4.62 -9.40 -8.83
N PHE A 77 -3.69 -9.77 -9.71
CA PHE A 77 -3.09 -11.11 -9.74
C PHE A 77 -2.42 -11.50 -8.41
N GLN A 78 -1.91 -10.52 -7.66
CA GLN A 78 -1.28 -10.70 -6.34
C GLN A 78 -2.30 -10.70 -5.19
N GLY A 79 -3.60 -10.52 -5.48
CA GLY A 79 -4.67 -10.48 -4.49
C GLY A 79 -4.84 -9.14 -3.79
N GLU A 80 -4.23 -8.06 -4.29
CA GLU A 80 -4.38 -6.71 -3.77
C GLU A 80 -5.69 -6.08 -4.27
N ILE A 81 -6.36 -5.27 -3.45
CA ILE A 81 -7.57 -4.56 -3.87
C ILE A 81 -7.15 -3.33 -4.68
N LEU A 82 -7.53 -3.29 -5.96
CA LEU A 82 -7.22 -2.19 -6.87
C LEU A 82 -8.28 -1.07 -6.77
N THR A 83 -9.55 -1.45 -6.63
CA THR A 83 -10.65 -0.50 -6.46
C THR A 83 -11.87 -1.15 -5.79
N GLU A 84 -12.71 -0.30 -5.21
CA GLU A 84 -13.96 -0.65 -4.54
C GLU A 84 -15.07 0.27 -5.05
N SER A 85 -16.24 -0.29 -5.35
CA SER A 85 -17.41 0.47 -5.79
C SER A 85 -18.68 -0.05 -5.11
N TYR A 86 -19.40 0.83 -4.42
CA TYR A 86 -20.71 0.50 -3.86
C TYR A 86 -21.81 0.70 -4.90
N PHE A 87 -22.85 -0.13 -4.86
CA PHE A 87 -24.03 0.04 -5.71
C PHE A 87 -25.29 -0.57 -5.10
N SER A 88 -26.46 -0.09 -5.55
CA SER A 88 -27.77 -0.63 -5.19
C SER A 88 -28.55 -0.99 -6.45
N LEU A 89 -29.47 -1.94 -6.32
CA LEU A 89 -30.35 -2.42 -7.38
C LEU A 89 -31.78 -1.88 -7.21
N GLU A 90 -31.99 -0.87 -6.37
CA GLU A 90 -33.34 -0.34 -6.11
C GLU A 90 -34.03 0.09 -7.42
N GLY A 91 -35.22 -0.48 -7.66
CA GLY A 91 -36.09 -0.10 -8.77
C GLY A 91 -35.69 -0.60 -10.16
N SER A 92 -34.67 -1.45 -10.29
CA SER A 92 -34.27 -2.00 -11.60
C SER A 92 -34.05 -3.52 -11.56
N GLU A 93 -34.54 -4.22 -12.59
CA GLU A 93 -34.22 -5.65 -12.80
C GLU A 93 -32.78 -5.83 -13.29
N LYS A 94 -32.24 -4.80 -13.95
CA LYS A 94 -30.93 -4.79 -14.59
C LYS A 94 -30.14 -3.54 -14.19
N PHE A 95 -28.88 -3.73 -13.85
CA PHE A 95 -27.97 -2.67 -13.41
C PHE A 95 -26.62 -2.78 -14.13
N ASP A 96 -26.10 -1.67 -14.63
CA ASP A 96 -24.79 -1.62 -15.28
C ASP A 96 -23.73 -1.13 -14.29
N LEU A 97 -22.95 -2.08 -13.77
CA LEU A 97 -21.80 -1.82 -12.92
C LEU A 97 -20.62 -1.34 -13.76
N LYS A 98 -20.04 -0.20 -13.40
CA LYS A 98 -18.84 0.36 -14.04
C LYS A 98 -17.67 0.31 -13.07
N ILE A 99 -16.62 -0.42 -13.42
CA ILE A 99 -15.40 -0.54 -12.61
C ILE A 99 -14.23 0.01 -13.44
N PRO A 100 -13.44 0.96 -12.92
CA PRO A 100 -12.26 1.44 -13.63
C PRO A 100 -11.35 0.29 -14.07
N TYR A 101 -10.80 0.40 -15.27
CA TYR A 101 -9.92 -0.61 -15.83
C TYR A 101 -8.54 -0.54 -15.18
N TYR A 102 -8.00 -1.70 -14.82
CA TYR A 102 -6.63 -1.84 -14.35
C TYR A 102 -5.98 -3.01 -15.11
N PRO A 103 -4.80 -2.81 -15.74
CA PRO A 103 -4.09 -3.88 -16.43
C PRO A 103 -3.75 -5.07 -15.53
N SER A 104 -3.45 -4.81 -14.26
CA SER A 104 -3.13 -5.85 -13.28
C SER A 104 -4.37 -6.53 -12.68
N GLY A 105 -5.59 -6.20 -13.15
CA GLY A 105 -6.84 -6.72 -12.62
C GLY A 105 -7.09 -8.17 -13.02
N LYS A 106 -7.34 -9.04 -12.04
CA LYS A 106 -7.63 -10.47 -12.25
C LYS A 106 -9.10 -10.80 -12.08
N ILE A 107 -9.71 -10.31 -11.00
CA ILE A 107 -11.04 -10.80 -10.59
C ILE A 107 -11.87 -9.71 -9.93
N ILE A 108 -13.15 -9.65 -10.29
CA ILE A 108 -14.14 -8.78 -9.67
C ILE A 108 -15.02 -9.65 -8.79
N LYS A 109 -15.04 -9.36 -7.49
CA LYS A 109 -15.94 -10.02 -6.53
C LYS A 109 -16.98 -9.02 -6.06
N VAL A 110 -18.24 -9.46 -5.99
CA VAL A 110 -19.35 -8.67 -5.45
C VAL A 110 -19.77 -9.26 -4.12
N PHE A 111 -19.83 -8.41 -3.11
CA PHE A 111 -20.25 -8.73 -1.76
C PHE A 111 -21.58 -8.05 -1.43
N SER A 112 -22.40 -8.68 -0.59
CA SER A 112 -23.49 -7.98 0.09
C SER A 112 -22.91 -7.12 1.20
N SER A 113 -23.24 -5.83 1.22
CA SER A 113 -22.70 -4.89 2.21
C SER A 113 -23.19 -5.17 3.63
N ASN A 114 -24.34 -5.83 3.77
CA ASN A 114 -24.95 -6.09 5.08
C ASN A 114 -24.19 -7.13 5.91
N ASN A 115 -23.55 -8.10 5.24
CA ASN A 115 -22.92 -9.25 5.89
C ASN A 115 -21.55 -9.60 5.29
N ASN A 116 -21.04 -8.79 4.36
CA ASN A 116 -19.79 -8.98 3.64
C ASN A 116 -19.65 -10.39 3.03
N THR A 117 -20.77 -11.00 2.63
CA THR A 117 -20.79 -12.32 1.99
C THR A 117 -20.57 -12.16 0.50
N GLU A 118 -19.66 -12.94 -0.09
CA GLU A 118 -19.42 -12.99 -1.53
C GLU A 118 -20.62 -13.63 -2.24
N ILE A 119 -21.14 -12.94 -3.27
CA ILE A 119 -22.33 -13.35 -4.03
C ILE A 119 -21.96 -13.69 -5.46
N LEU A 120 -20.97 -12.99 -6.02
CA LEU A 120 -20.59 -13.14 -7.41
C LEU A 120 -19.09 -12.98 -7.55
N GLU A 121 -18.51 -13.80 -8.41
CA GLU A 121 -17.11 -13.75 -8.81
C GLU A 121 -17.03 -13.73 -10.34
N ILE A 122 -16.30 -12.76 -10.90
CA ILE A 122 -16.15 -12.55 -12.34
C ILE A 122 -14.66 -12.50 -12.64
N ASN A 123 -14.17 -13.49 -13.36
CA ASN A 123 -12.80 -13.49 -13.87
C ASN A 123 -12.69 -12.46 -15.01
N ILE A 124 -11.73 -11.53 -14.94
CA ILE A 124 -11.55 -10.48 -15.97
C ILE A 124 -11.14 -11.05 -17.32
N GLN A 125 -10.60 -12.28 -17.36
CA GLN A 125 -10.28 -12.97 -18.60
C GLN A 125 -11.47 -13.06 -19.57
N VAL A 126 -12.71 -13.04 -19.06
CA VAL A 126 -13.90 -13.03 -19.93
C VAL A 126 -13.96 -11.78 -20.82
N PHE A 127 -13.32 -10.68 -20.44
CA PHE A 127 -13.29 -9.44 -21.22
C PHE A 127 -12.21 -9.44 -22.31
N ALA A 128 -11.32 -10.43 -22.37
CA ALA A 128 -10.35 -10.57 -23.44
C ALA A 128 -11.08 -10.91 -24.74
N GLN A 129 -11.26 -9.90 -25.61
CA GLN A 129 -12.10 -10.07 -26.80
C GLN A 129 -11.43 -10.92 -27.87
N VAL A 130 -10.10 -10.90 -27.99
CA VAL A 130 -9.39 -11.53 -29.11
C VAL A 130 -8.02 -12.01 -28.69
N CYS A 131 -7.95 -13.20 -28.11
CA CYS A 131 -6.68 -13.92 -28.11
C CYS A 131 -6.34 -14.40 -29.53
N GLY A 132 -5.11 -14.19 -29.95
CA GLY A 132 -4.54 -14.59 -31.22
C GLY A 132 -4.39 -13.47 -32.26
N ASP A 133 -4.43 -12.19 -31.86
CA ASP A 133 -4.18 -11.05 -32.75
C ASP A 133 -2.67 -10.70 -32.89
N SER A 134 -1.81 -11.49 -32.24
CA SER A 134 -0.36 -11.33 -32.17
C SER A 134 0.12 -10.09 -31.41
N ASN A 135 -0.72 -9.50 -30.57
CA ASN A 135 -0.38 -8.34 -29.78
C ASN A 135 -0.92 -8.44 -28.34
N CYS A 136 -0.07 -8.85 -27.40
CA CYS A 136 -0.40 -8.92 -25.97
C CYS A 136 -0.99 -7.60 -25.46
N GLN A 137 -2.30 -7.56 -25.30
CA GLN A 137 -3.04 -6.40 -24.85
C GLN A 137 -2.96 -6.30 -23.33
N GLY A 138 -3.22 -5.11 -22.75
CA GLY A 138 -3.02 -4.90 -21.32
C GLY A 138 -3.95 -5.71 -20.38
N HIS A 139 -4.91 -6.47 -20.93
CA HIS A 139 -5.81 -7.37 -20.18
C HIS A 139 -5.54 -8.84 -20.54
N GLU A 140 -4.58 -9.07 -21.41
CA GLU A 140 -4.07 -10.37 -21.76
C GLU A 140 -2.82 -10.65 -20.93
N SER A 141 -2.59 -11.92 -20.66
CA SER A 141 -1.43 -12.45 -19.98
C SER A 141 -1.19 -13.87 -20.42
N TYR A 142 -0.04 -14.44 -20.07
CA TYR A 142 0.29 -15.83 -20.34
C TYR A 142 -0.80 -16.79 -19.80
N GLU A 143 -1.44 -16.46 -18.67
CA GLU A 143 -2.53 -17.27 -18.07
C GLU A 143 -3.77 -17.37 -18.98
N ASN A 144 -4.08 -16.32 -19.75
CA ASN A 144 -5.35 -16.21 -20.47
C ASN A 144 -5.21 -16.17 -22.00
N CYS A 145 -4.02 -15.83 -22.50
CA CYS A 145 -3.70 -15.72 -23.91
C CYS A 145 -2.19 -15.96 -24.16
N GLU A 146 -1.73 -17.19 -23.90
CA GLU A 146 -0.35 -17.62 -24.18
C GLU A 146 0.09 -17.38 -25.64
N GLN A 147 -0.86 -17.30 -26.58
CA GLN A 147 -0.58 -17.08 -28.00
C GLN A 147 -0.04 -15.68 -28.28
N ASP A 148 -0.62 -14.66 -27.63
CA ASP A 148 -0.22 -13.25 -27.84
C ASP A 148 0.73 -12.77 -26.75
N CYS A 149 0.65 -13.34 -25.54
CA CYS A 149 1.51 -13.08 -24.38
C CYS A 149 2.36 -14.34 -24.06
N PRO A 150 3.42 -14.63 -24.82
CA PRO A 150 4.31 -15.76 -24.54
C PRO A 150 5.12 -15.58 -23.25
N SER A 151 5.63 -16.69 -22.72
CA SER A 151 6.47 -16.69 -21.52
C SER A 151 7.70 -15.77 -21.67
N GLY A 152 8.07 -15.10 -20.59
CA GLY A 152 9.13 -14.10 -20.58
C GLY A 152 8.72 -12.70 -21.03
N GLN A 153 7.48 -12.50 -21.48
CA GLN A 153 6.94 -11.18 -21.78
C GLN A 153 6.41 -10.52 -20.50
N LYS A 154 6.54 -9.19 -20.42
CA LYS A 154 5.92 -8.43 -19.34
C LYS A 154 4.43 -8.24 -19.57
N ASP A 155 3.59 -8.88 -18.76
CA ASP A 155 2.13 -8.86 -18.86
C ASP A 155 1.41 -8.71 -17.48
N ASN A 156 2.16 -8.45 -16.41
CA ASN A 156 1.71 -8.36 -15.01
C ASN A 156 1.22 -9.69 -14.39
N PHE A 157 1.50 -10.81 -15.04
CA PHE A 157 1.30 -12.15 -14.53
C PHE A 157 2.66 -12.85 -14.45
N CYS A 158 2.87 -13.64 -13.40
CA CYS A 158 4.08 -14.44 -13.26
C CYS A 158 3.76 -15.89 -13.63
N ASP A 159 4.24 -16.36 -14.78
CA ASP A 159 3.87 -17.64 -15.37
C ASP A 159 4.49 -18.87 -14.65
N LYS A 160 5.68 -18.70 -14.07
CA LYS A 160 6.47 -19.73 -13.39
C LYS A 160 6.76 -20.95 -14.27
N VAL A 161 6.80 -20.76 -15.59
CA VAL A 161 7.13 -21.80 -16.55
C VAL A 161 8.63 -22.06 -16.48
N THR A 162 9.05 -23.33 -16.59
CA THR A 162 10.48 -23.68 -16.68
C THR A 162 10.83 -23.92 -18.14
N ASP A 163 11.21 -22.87 -18.85
CA ASP A 163 11.58 -22.87 -20.27
C ASP A 163 12.94 -22.21 -20.58
N ASN A 164 13.69 -21.83 -19.54
CA ASN A 164 14.93 -21.04 -19.56
C ASN A 164 14.74 -19.57 -19.97
N ILE A 165 13.51 -19.05 -19.92
CA ILE A 165 13.19 -17.64 -20.14
C ILE A 165 12.69 -17.08 -18.81
N CYS A 166 13.36 -16.03 -18.32
CA CYS A 166 12.93 -15.38 -17.08
C CYS A 166 11.74 -14.45 -17.37
N ASP A 167 10.63 -14.68 -16.70
CA ASP A 167 9.48 -13.81 -16.65
C ASP A 167 9.79 -12.53 -15.83
N PRO A 168 9.72 -11.34 -16.45
CA PRO A 168 10.06 -10.08 -15.80
C PRO A 168 9.08 -9.68 -14.69
N ASP A 169 7.88 -10.28 -14.60
CA ASP A 169 6.90 -10.04 -13.55
C ASP A 169 7.09 -10.95 -12.33
N CYS A 170 7.95 -11.98 -12.44
CA CYS A 170 8.29 -12.93 -11.38
C CYS A 170 9.41 -12.46 -10.41
N GLN A 171 9.53 -11.15 -10.18
CA GLN A 171 10.61 -10.58 -9.37
C GLN A 171 10.39 -10.70 -7.85
N ASN A 172 9.19 -11.06 -7.41
CA ASN A 172 8.83 -11.13 -5.99
C ASN A 172 9.05 -12.54 -5.41
N ILE A 173 9.40 -12.62 -4.12
CA ILE A 173 9.66 -13.91 -3.41
C ILE A 173 8.51 -14.93 -3.55
N LYS A 174 7.26 -14.45 -3.57
CA LYS A 174 6.08 -15.32 -3.64
C LYS A 174 5.86 -15.93 -5.02
N ASP A 175 6.33 -15.22 -6.03
CA ASP A 175 6.08 -15.50 -7.44
C ASP A 175 7.44 -15.52 -8.14
N PHE A 176 8.34 -16.38 -7.67
CA PHE A 176 9.67 -16.53 -8.26
C PHE A 176 9.61 -17.52 -9.41
N ASP A 177 10.12 -17.11 -10.56
CA ASP A 177 10.40 -17.96 -11.70
C ASP A 177 11.81 -18.55 -11.57
N SER A 178 11.90 -19.87 -11.74
CA SER A 178 13.14 -20.64 -11.63
C SER A 178 14.21 -20.25 -12.65
N ASP A 179 13.81 -19.70 -13.79
CA ASP A 179 14.71 -19.35 -14.89
C ASP A 179 15.35 -17.98 -14.74
N CYS A 180 14.85 -17.18 -13.79
CA CYS A 180 15.46 -15.92 -13.41
C CYS A 180 16.79 -16.17 -12.69
N THR A 181 17.89 -15.79 -13.34
CA THR A 181 19.27 -15.92 -12.81
C THR A 181 19.60 -14.98 -11.64
N GLY A 182 18.60 -14.25 -11.11
CA GLY A 182 18.74 -13.55 -9.85
C GLY A 182 18.92 -14.56 -8.71
N GLU A 183 19.79 -14.27 -7.75
CA GLU A 183 19.88 -15.09 -6.54
C GLU A 183 18.46 -15.22 -5.95
N ASN A 184 17.94 -16.45 -5.90
CA ASN A 184 16.62 -16.73 -5.37
C ASN A 184 16.48 -15.97 -4.04
N PRO A 185 15.48 -15.08 -3.88
CA PRO A 185 15.43 -14.22 -2.72
C PRO A 185 15.19 -15.00 -1.42
N ALA A 186 14.72 -16.25 -1.47
CA ALA A 186 14.74 -17.18 -0.33
C ALA A 186 16.16 -17.64 0.04
N THR A 187 17.05 -17.81 -0.95
CA THR A 187 18.48 -18.08 -0.74
C THR A 187 19.17 -16.86 -0.14
N ILE A 188 18.93 -15.66 -0.68
CA ILE A 188 19.44 -14.40 -0.10
C ILE A 188 18.97 -14.25 1.35
N GLN A 189 17.69 -14.51 1.62
CA GLN A 189 17.13 -14.41 2.96
C GLN A 189 17.77 -15.43 3.92
N LYS A 190 17.96 -16.68 3.49
CA LYS A 190 18.67 -17.69 4.28
C LYS A 190 20.12 -17.28 4.56
N GLU A 191 20.81 -16.72 3.57
CA GLU A 191 22.19 -16.28 3.73
C GLU A 191 22.31 -15.05 4.66
N LEU A 192 21.37 -14.10 4.57
CA LEU A 192 21.26 -12.98 5.50
C LEU A 192 21.01 -13.46 6.93
N ILE A 193 20.06 -14.39 7.13
CA ILE A 193 19.77 -14.94 8.46
C ILE A 193 21.03 -15.61 9.02
N LYS A 194 21.74 -16.40 8.20
CA LYS A 194 22.99 -17.05 8.61
C LYS A 194 24.07 -16.03 8.98
N LYS A 195 24.22 -14.93 8.23
CA LYS A 195 25.14 -13.82 8.57
C LYS A 195 24.76 -13.17 9.89
N ILE A 196 23.48 -12.86 10.11
CA ILE A 196 22.99 -12.29 11.37
C ILE A 196 23.25 -13.23 12.56
N GLU A 197 23.06 -14.53 12.39
CA GLU A 197 23.35 -15.51 13.44
C GLU A 197 24.85 -15.62 13.75
N LEU A 198 25.70 -15.56 12.72
CA LEU A 198 27.15 -15.55 12.88
C LEU A 198 27.63 -14.28 13.59
N GLU A 199 27.08 -13.13 13.22
CA GLU A 199 27.37 -11.84 13.88
C GLU A 199 26.92 -11.86 15.34
N LYS A 200 25.71 -12.36 15.64
CA LYS A 200 25.23 -12.53 17.02
C LYS A 200 26.14 -13.43 17.86
N LYS A 201 26.68 -14.50 17.27
CA LYS A 201 27.63 -15.41 17.95
C LYS A 201 29.01 -14.76 18.15
N ALA A 202 29.46 -13.93 17.22
CA ALA A 202 30.74 -13.22 17.31
C ALA A 202 30.70 -12.10 18.37
N THR A 203 29.58 -11.39 18.52
CA THR A 203 29.37 -10.46 19.63
C THR A 203 28.87 -11.21 20.87
N ASN A 204 29.76 -11.93 21.54
CA ASN A 204 29.51 -12.51 22.88
C ASN A 204 29.38 -11.45 24.00
N ASN A 205 29.25 -10.17 23.63
CA ASN A 205 28.95 -9.05 24.51
C ASN A 205 27.48 -8.68 24.30
N ASN A 206 26.61 -9.26 25.12
CA ASN A 206 25.18 -8.99 25.11
C ASN A 206 24.95 -7.47 25.32
N PRO A 207 24.50 -6.71 24.30
CA PRO A 207 24.24 -5.28 24.45
C PRO A 207 23.18 -5.01 25.53
N ILE A 208 22.29 -5.99 25.76
CA ILE A 208 21.25 -5.95 26.79
C ILE A 208 21.85 -5.98 28.20
N GLU A 209 23.01 -6.62 28.41
CA GLU A 209 23.64 -6.65 29.73
C GLU A 209 24.25 -5.28 30.10
N LYS A 210 24.76 -4.54 29.10
CA LYS A 210 25.28 -3.18 29.29
C LYS A 210 24.14 -2.18 29.53
N ILE A 211 23.01 -2.33 28.82
CA ILE A 211 21.81 -1.50 29.00
C ILE A 211 21.15 -1.76 30.37
N ASN A 212 21.05 -3.01 30.82
CA ASN A 212 20.49 -3.35 32.13
C ASN A 212 21.31 -2.79 33.31
N LYS A 213 22.62 -2.59 33.13
CA LYS A 213 23.46 -1.88 34.13
C LYS A 213 23.17 -0.39 34.18
N VAL A 214 22.83 0.24 33.04
CA VAL A 214 22.49 1.68 32.97
C VAL A 214 21.07 1.94 33.51
N ILE A 215 20.10 1.10 33.15
CA ILE A 215 18.69 1.26 33.61
C ILE A 215 18.57 1.15 35.13
N LYS A 216 19.31 0.23 35.78
CA LYS A 216 19.35 0.13 37.25
C LYS A 216 19.90 1.40 37.94
N GLN A 217 20.56 2.28 37.21
CA GLN A 217 21.14 3.50 37.73
C GLN A 217 20.16 4.70 37.65
N GLU A 218 19.17 4.66 36.73
CA GLU A 218 18.19 5.74 36.54
C GLU A 218 16.96 5.62 37.45
N ASP A 219 16.58 4.42 37.88
CA ASP A 219 15.44 4.22 38.82
C ASP A 219 15.66 4.89 40.20
N LYS A 220 16.92 5.18 40.57
CA LYS A 220 17.22 5.93 41.79
C LYS A 220 16.88 7.42 41.71
N GLN A 221 16.82 8.02 40.52
CA GLN A 221 16.56 9.46 40.39
C GLN A 221 15.06 9.80 40.37
N ALA A 222 14.22 8.92 39.81
CA ALA A 222 12.77 9.14 39.80
C ALA A 222 12.17 9.20 41.22
N ASN A 223 12.66 8.37 42.15
CA ASN A 223 12.17 8.37 43.54
C ASN A 223 12.46 9.67 44.31
N ILE A 224 13.55 10.37 44.00
CA ILE A 224 13.88 11.63 44.68
C ILE A 224 12.92 12.74 44.26
N LEU A 225 12.53 12.79 42.98
CA LEU A 225 11.63 13.81 42.46
C LEU A 225 10.22 13.71 43.07
N TYR A 226 9.67 12.50 43.20
CA TYR A 226 8.35 12.29 43.81
C TYR A 226 8.33 12.68 45.30
N ILE A 227 9.41 12.43 46.04
CA ILE A 227 9.53 12.84 47.46
C ILE A 227 9.53 14.37 47.58
N VAL A 228 10.29 15.07 46.72
CA VAL A 228 10.36 16.54 46.74
C VAL A 228 9.01 17.17 46.39
N VAL A 229 8.33 16.68 45.35
CA VAL A 229 6.99 17.16 44.97
C VAL A 229 5.98 16.92 46.09
N GLY A 230 6.02 15.74 46.73
CA GLY A 230 5.16 15.42 47.87
C GLY A 230 5.34 16.38 49.05
N LEU A 231 6.58 16.75 49.39
CA LEU A 231 6.87 17.70 50.46
C LEU A 231 6.36 19.11 50.15
N ILE A 232 6.49 19.58 48.90
CA ILE A 232 6.00 20.90 48.49
C ILE A 232 4.48 20.98 48.65
N VAL A 233 3.75 19.96 48.17
CA VAL A 233 2.28 19.91 48.29
C VAL A 233 1.84 19.93 49.75
N MET A 234 2.51 19.17 50.62
CA MET A 234 2.22 19.15 52.06
C MET A 234 2.44 20.52 52.71
N ILE A 235 3.51 21.22 52.37
CA ILE A 235 3.79 22.57 52.87
C ILE A 235 2.72 23.57 52.38
N SER A 236 2.31 23.50 51.11
CA SER A 236 1.27 24.37 50.56
C SER A 236 -0.09 24.16 51.24
N ILE A 237 -0.47 22.91 51.49
CA ILE A 237 -1.71 22.58 52.23
C ILE A 237 -1.63 23.12 53.66
N PHE A 238 -0.49 22.95 54.34
CA PHE A 238 -0.30 23.46 55.69
C PHE A 238 -0.42 24.99 55.75
N ALA A 239 0.21 25.69 54.82
CA ALA A 239 0.13 27.15 54.71
C ALA A 239 -1.32 27.63 54.46
N LEU A 240 -2.07 26.92 53.61
CA LEU A 240 -3.48 27.21 53.35
C LEU A 240 -4.34 27.03 54.62
N VAL A 241 -4.13 25.94 55.37
CA VAL A 241 -4.84 25.68 56.63
C VAL A 241 -4.55 26.76 57.67
N VAL A 242 -3.29 27.19 57.80
CA VAL A 242 -2.90 28.29 58.69
C VAL A 242 -3.57 29.60 58.27
N ALA A 243 -3.55 29.94 56.98
CA ALA A 243 -4.19 31.16 56.46
C ALA A 243 -5.72 31.15 56.70
N LEU A 244 -6.38 30.02 56.51
CA LEU A 244 -7.81 29.87 56.80
C LEU A 244 -8.11 30.01 58.31
N ARG A 245 -7.21 29.55 59.18
CA ARG A 245 -7.35 29.70 60.62
C ARG A 245 -7.19 31.16 61.06
N LEU A 246 -6.18 31.86 60.54
CA LEU A 246 -5.96 33.29 60.82
C LEU A 246 -7.10 34.18 60.32
N ARG A 247 -7.84 33.77 59.29
CA ARG A 247 -9.00 34.54 58.79
C ARG A 247 -10.23 34.44 59.69
N ARG A 248 -10.27 33.46 60.60
CA ARG A 248 -11.43 33.19 61.47
C ARG A 248 -11.31 33.86 62.85
N GLU A 249 -10.12 34.34 63.21
CA GLU A 249 -9.86 35.18 64.39
C GLU A 249 -10.00 36.67 64.02
#